data_AF-A0A8H6XSD3-F1
#
_entry.id   AF-A0A8H6XSD3-F1
#
_cell.length_a   1.000
_cell.length_b   1.000
_cell.length_c   1.000
_cell.angle_alpha   90.00
_cell.angle_beta   90.00
_cell.angle_gamma   90.00
#
_symmetry.space_group_name_H-M   'P 1'
#
loop_
_entity.id
_entity.type
_entity.pdbx_description
1 polymer ?
#
loop_
_entity_poly.entity_id
_entity_poly.type
_entity_poly.pdbx_seq_one_letter_code
_entity_poly.pdbx_strand_id
1 'polypeptide(L)'
;MGINFTAFLRLAHKVNEVTPPRTIGFPLLRIPRPCLCPFLTDWNPAKRLSRRRGGGKFSGRAGDSGGGESSGGEESSGGEESSGGEESSGGEESSGGEESSGGEESSGSTSKSSSVSTGGGSKTAVSYGSGGGNSVVIASGQLFAGRSEGNGTRAQVFGNQTYGSGYPGVSGRGVAGRGFPFYFWPLSFSVAVGGSDAAYLNSSPEYGHADNSSRPGGVMISASFQSNGTNGTVFRILADNTTTTDLIDAILANCSASLNNASISAAGSPTSYNDSSTSSLPQPEQIVQYYRASSIALSVDGYNDTSIFQAEGTPDVSIPSTVDATTLDCLNQTIGLAAPLIGGVGSQWAAIPNNMGLLGLVWLGWFFTLM
;
A
#
# COMPACT_ATOMS: atom_id res chain seq x y z
N MET A 1 -49.34 44.78 44.15
CA MET A 1 -49.46 43.32 44.41
C MET A 1 -48.08 42.71 44.19
N GLY A 2 -47.39 42.12 45.16
CA GLY A 2 -47.74 41.98 46.58
C GLY A 2 -48.25 40.60 46.98
N ILE A 3 -47.33 39.64 47.10
CA ILE A 3 -47.30 38.50 48.03
C ILE A 3 -45.81 38.28 48.36
N ASN A 4 -45.49 37.78 49.55
CA ASN A 4 -44.12 37.75 50.06
C ASN A 4 -43.88 36.53 50.96
N PHE A 5 -42.60 36.24 51.22
CA PHE A 5 -42.09 35.47 52.37
C PHE A 5 -42.38 33.95 52.50
N THR A 6 -41.33 33.16 52.24
CA THR A 6 -40.72 32.15 53.16
C THR A 6 -41.47 30.89 53.62
N ALA A 7 -40.64 29.92 54.04
CA ALA A 7 -40.94 28.79 54.93
C ALA A 7 -41.73 27.60 54.37
N PHE A 8 -40.99 26.66 53.75
CA PHE A 8 -41.00 25.29 54.28
C PHE A 8 -39.59 24.69 54.21
N LEU A 9 -38.90 24.66 55.35
CA LEU A 9 -37.55 24.13 55.52
C LEU A 9 -37.56 23.22 56.75
N ARG A 10 -36.97 22.02 56.65
CA ARG A 10 -36.91 20.94 57.67
C ARG A 10 -38.22 20.14 57.89
N LEU A 11 -38.36 19.04 57.16
CA LEU A 11 -38.54 17.66 57.66
C LEU A 11 -38.46 16.74 56.41
N ALA A 12 -37.96 15.50 56.45
CA ALA A 12 -37.42 14.71 57.55
C ALA A 12 -36.07 14.05 57.20
N HIS A 13 -35.45 13.40 58.18
CA HIS A 13 -34.16 12.73 58.12
C HIS A 13 -34.35 11.21 58.24
N LYS A 14 -33.33 10.43 57.82
CA LYS A 14 -33.08 9.01 58.20
C LYS A 14 -33.75 7.90 57.35
N VAL A 15 -33.02 6.76 57.25
CA VAL A 15 -33.41 5.44 56.67
C VAL A 15 -33.48 5.46 55.13
N ASN A 16 -32.90 4.52 54.36
CA ASN A 16 -32.46 3.15 54.70
C ASN A 16 -31.04 2.80 54.19
N GLU A 17 -30.46 1.74 54.75
CA GLU A 17 -29.18 1.15 54.30
C GLU A 17 -29.39 0.18 53.13
N VAL A 18 -28.36 -0.03 52.30
CA VAL A 18 -28.32 -1.09 51.28
C VAL A 18 -27.07 -1.95 51.51
N THR A 19 -27.28 -3.22 51.87
CA THR A 19 -26.21 -4.20 52.12
C THR A 19 -25.69 -4.85 50.83
N PRO A 20 -24.38 -5.20 50.77
CA PRO A 20 -23.81 -5.91 49.62
C PRO A 20 -24.32 -7.35 49.51
N PRO A 21 -24.41 -7.92 48.29
CA PRO A 21 -24.91 -9.28 48.07
C PRO A 21 -23.94 -10.35 48.60
N ARG A 22 -24.51 -11.49 49.01
CA ARG A 22 -23.76 -12.60 49.63
C ARG A 22 -22.91 -13.39 48.63
N THR A 23 -21.71 -13.76 49.05
CA THR A 23 -20.88 -14.77 48.40
C THR A 23 -21.59 -16.13 48.40
N ILE A 24 -21.76 -16.74 47.23
CA ILE A 24 -22.23 -18.14 47.08
C ILE A 24 -21.01 -19.01 46.79
N GLY A 25 -20.69 -19.93 47.69
CA GLY A 25 -19.59 -20.87 47.52
C GLY A 25 -19.98 -22.05 46.63
N PHE A 26 -19.15 -22.35 45.62
CA PHE A 26 -19.25 -23.57 44.82
C PHE A 26 -18.29 -24.66 45.33
N PRO A 27 -18.60 -25.96 45.15
CA PRO A 27 -17.84 -27.04 45.76
C PRO A 27 -16.48 -27.31 45.09
N LEU A 28 -15.51 -27.76 45.89
CA LEU A 28 -14.21 -28.24 45.43
C LEU A 28 -14.34 -29.53 44.61
N LEU A 29 -13.84 -29.52 43.37
CA LEU A 29 -13.71 -30.70 42.52
C LEU A 29 -12.21 -30.96 42.23
N ARG A 30 -11.67 -32.07 42.75
CA ARG A 30 -10.27 -32.48 42.57
C ARG A 30 -10.05 -33.21 41.24
N ILE A 31 -9.17 -32.70 40.38
CA ILE A 31 -8.30 -33.54 39.50
C ILE A 31 -6.90 -32.87 39.37
N PRO A 32 -5.86 -33.42 38.69
CA PRO A 32 -4.54 -33.55 39.33
C PRO A 32 -3.42 -32.65 38.78
N ARG A 33 -2.26 -32.70 39.45
CA ARG A 33 -0.98 -32.13 38.98
C ARG A 33 -0.49 -32.83 37.70
N PRO A 34 0.29 -32.13 36.87
CA PRO A 34 1.65 -32.64 36.62
C PRO A 34 2.78 -31.58 36.64
N CYS A 35 3.97 -32.08 37.01
CA CYS A 35 5.34 -31.66 36.64
C CYS A 35 5.77 -30.16 36.66
N LEU A 36 6.73 -29.87 37.56
CA LEU A 36 7.72 -28.79 37.38
C LEU A 36 8.75 -29.17 36.31
N CYS A 37 9.15 -28.19 35.49
CA CYS A 37 10.46 -28.16 34.82
C CYS A 37 11.01 -26.72 34.85
N PRO A 38 12.03 -26.40 35.67
CA PRO A 38 12.73 -25.11 35.60
C PRO A 38 14.04 -25.25 34.79
N PHE A 39 14.37 -24.30 33.89
CA PHE A 39 15.78 -23.93 33.63
C PHE A 39 16.00 -22.62 32.82
N LEU A 40 17.02 -21.88 33.27
CA LEU A 40 17.92 -20.91 32.62
C LEU A 40 17.52 -20.08 31.38
N THR A 41 17.29 -18.78 31.63
CA THR A 41 18.17 -17.62 31.27
C THR A 41 18.92 -17.52 29.93
N ASP A 42 18.83 -16.30 29.39
CA ASP A 42 19.89 -15.49 28.74
C ASP A 42 20.41 -15.88 27.34
N TRP A 43 20.53 -14.88 26.46
CA TRP A 43 20.99 -15.04 25.07
C TRP A 43 21.87 -13.86 24.64
N ASN A 44 23.19 -14.09 24.64
CA ASN A 44 24.20 -13.09 24.35
C ASN A 44 24.97 -13.45 23.05
N PRO A 45 24.78 -12.72 21.94
CA PRO A 45 25.26 -13.12 20.61
C PRO A 45 26.72 -12.71 20.34
N ALA A 46 27.69 -13.42 20.90
CA ALA A 46 29.12 -13.13 20.65
C ALA A 46 30.06 -14.36 20.61
N LYS A 47 30.27 -14.95 19.41
CA LYS A 47 31.60 -15.40 18.94
C LYS A 47 31.64 -15.88 17.47
N ARG A 48 32.76 -15.56 16.81
CA ARG A 48 33.18 -16.13 15.51
C ARG A 48 33.83 -17.51 15.71
N LEU A 49 33.61 -18.46 14.80
CA LEU A 49 34.52 -19.56 14.44
C LEU A 49 34.16 -19.99 13.00
N SER A 50 34.91 -19.64 11.94
CA SER A 50 36.23 -20.16 11.50
C SER A 50 36.14 -21.32 10.51
N ARG A 51 36.76 -21.17 9.33
CA ARG A 51 36.97 -22.25 8.34
C ARG A 51 37.57 -23.51 8.98
N ARG A 52 37.15 -24.69 8.54
CA ARG A 52 38.00 -25.90 8.56
C ARG A 52 38.16 -26.47 7.15
N ARG A 53 39.33 -27.06 6.92
CA ARG A 53 39.80 -27.56 5.62
C ARG A 53 40.39 -28.95 5.86
N GLY A 54 39.95 -29.94 5.08
CA GLY A 54 40.40 -31.32 5.13
C GLY A 54 39.29 -32.25 4.62
N GLY A 55 39.56 -33.34 3.90
CA GLY A 55 40.87 -33.86 3.47
C GLY A 55 41.07 -35.30 3.92
N GLY A 56 40.62 -36.25 3.11
CA GLY A 56 40.81 -37.69 3.34
C GLY A 56 40.58 -38.50 2.07
N LYS A 57 41.55 -39.33 1.71
CA LYS A 57 41.44 -40.44 0.74
C LYS A 57 41.68 -41.75 1.50
N PHE A 58 41.04 -42.84 1.07
CA PHE A 58 41.37 -44.28 1.22
C PHE A 58 40.02 -45.04 1.07
N SER A 59 39.73 -45.74 -0.03
CA SER A 59 40.25 -47.05 -0.51
C SER A 59 39.57 -48.28 0.14
N GLY A 60 38.79 -49.02 -0.65
CA GLY A 60 38.13 -50.30 -0.32
C GLY A 60 37.50 -50.89 -1.60
N ARG A 61 37.31 -52.22 -1.71
CA ARG A 61 37.12 -52.90 -3.03
C ARG A 61 36.27 -54.20 -2.95
N ALA A 62 35.61 -54.52 -4.09
CA ALA A 62 35.11 -55.84 -4.57
C ALA A 62 33.66 -56.28 -4.25
N GLY A 63 33.07 -57.04 -5.20
CA GLY A 63 31.72 -57.67 -5.16
C GLY A 63 30.62 -56.83 -5.84
N ASP A 64 30.29 -56.88 -7.14
CA ASP A 64 30.37 -57.89 -8.24
C ASP A 64 29.09 -58.75 -8.40
N SER A 65 28.31 -58.51 -9.49
CA SER A 65 27.88 -59.51 -10.50
C SER A 65 26.66 -59.07 -11.36
N GLY A 66 26.74 -59.32 -12.68
CA GLY A 66 25.64 -59.26 -13.66
C GLY A 66 25.21 -57.87 -14.18
N GLY A 67 24.95 -57.63 -15.47
CA GLY A 67 25.15 -58.46 -16.66
C GLY A 67 24.21 -58.07 -17.83
N GLY A 68 24.75 -57.73 -19.01
CA GLY A 68 23.95 -57.42 -20.21
C GLY A 68 24.72 -56.60 -21.28
N GLU A 69 24.93 -57.18 -22.46
CA GLU A 69 25.53 -56.59 -23.67
C GLU A 69 24.40 -56.08 -24.62
N SER A 70 24.56 -55.42 -25.77
CA SER A 70 25.67 -54.98 -26.67
C SER A 70 25.17 -53.73 -27.47
N SER A 71 25.71 -53.19 -28.59
CA SER A 71 26.87 -53.38 -29.49
C SER A 71 27.08 -52.12 -30.38
N GLY A 72 28.32 -51.79 -30.78
CA GLY A 72 28.65 -50.83 -31.86
C GLY A 72 28.71 -49.34 -31.42
N GLY A 73 29.65 -48.49 -31.87
CA GLY A 73 30.69 -48.63 -32.94
C GLY A 73 30.34 -47.80 -34.19
N GLU A 74 31.24 -47.08 -34.88
CA GLU A 74 32.69 -46.83 -34.76
C GLU A 74 32.96 -45.33 -35.14
N GLU A 75 34.01 -44.65 -34.64
CA GLU A 75 35.27 -44.25 -35.31
C GLU A 75 35.17 -43.60 -36.74
N SER A 76 36.09 -42.75 -37.24
CA SER A 76 37.50 -42.47 -36.87
C SER A 76 37.99 -41.03 -37.17
N SER A 77 39.02 -40.59 -36.41
CA SER A 77 40.24 -39.83 -36.80
C SER A 77 40.27 -38.62 -37.79
N GLY A 78 40.94 -37.53 -37.34
CA GLY A 78 41.89 -36.72 -38.14
C GLY A 78 41.35 -35.48 -38.89
N GLY A 79 42.10 -34.38 -39.04
CA GLY A 79 43.41 -34.03 -38.45
C GLY A 79 44.03 -32.73 -39.00
N GLU A 80 44.99 -32.18 -38.23
CA GLU A 80 46.02 -31.18 -38.60
C GLU A 80 45.61 -29.74 -39.00
N GLU A 81 46.63 -28.88 -39.19
CA GLU A 81 46.59 -27.41 -39.01
C GLU A 81 46.72 -26.63 -40.32
N SER A 82 46.25 -25.35 -40.35
CA SER A 82 47.10 -24.19 -40.73
C SER A 82 46.41 -22.82 -40.68
N SER A 83 47.16 -21.85 -40.12
CA SER A 83 47.23 -20.40 -40.35
C SER A 83 46.18 -19.63 -41.21
N GLY A 84 45.84 -18.42 -40.75
CA GLY A 84 45.53 -17.26 -41.61
C GLY A 84 44.25 -16.52 -41.23
N GLY A 85 44.36 -15.25 -40.83
CA GLY A 85 43.20 -14.43 -40.45
C GLY A 85 43.53 -13.31 -39.46
N GLU A 86 44.27 -12.31 -39.91
CA GLU A 86 44.29 -11.00 -39.24
C GLU A 86 42.95 -10.29 -39.52
N GLU A 87 42.44 -9.49 -38.58
CA GLU A 87 42.01 -8.09 -38.78
C GLU A 87 41.85 -7.44 -37.40
N SER A 88 42.03 -6.12 -37.32
CA SER A 88 42.02 -5.36 -36.06
C SER A 88 41.01 -4.22 -36.10
N SER A 89 40.26 -4.02 -35.01
CA SER A 89 39.88 -2.69 -34.52
C SER A 89 39.23 -2.80 -33.14
N GLY A 90 39.73 -2.01 -32.18
CA GLY A 90 39.03 -1.76 -30.92
C GLY A 90 38.08 -0.58 -31.09
N GLY A 91 36.87 -0.68 -30.56
CA GLY A 91 35.97 0.48 -30.45
C GLY A 91 36.45 1.41 -29.33
N GLU A 92 36.65 2.68 -29.64
CA GLU A 92 37.18 3.67 -28.70
C GLU A 92 36.12 4.15 -27.69
N GLU A 93 36.53 4.39 -26.44
CA GLU A 93 35.69 5.05 -25.45
C GLU A 93 35.58 6.55 -25.78
N SER A 94 34.39 7.02 -26.17
CA SER A 94 34.10 8.44 -26.36
C SER A 94 33.21 8.98 -25.24
N SER A 95 33.82 9.76 -24.34
CA SER A 95 33.12 10.56 -23.34
C SER A 95 32.41 11.75 -24.00
N GLY A 96 31.07 11.73 -24.00
CA GLY A 96 30.21 12.78 -24.56
C GLY A 96 29.17 13.28 -23.57
N GLY A 97 29.59 14.03 -22.55
CA GLY A 97 28.69 14.69 -21.61
C GLY A 97 28.41 16.12 -22.06
N GLU A 98 27.30 16.35 -22.77
CA GLU A 98 26.85 17.69 -23.17
C GLU A 98 25.56 18.09 -22.45
N GLU A 99 25.63 19.17 -21.66
CA GLU A 99 24.48 19.73 -20.95
C GLU A 99 23.61 20.55 -21.92
N SER A 100 22.50 19.98 -22.38
CA SER A 100 21.48 20.73 -23.13
C SER A 100 20.50 21.43 -22.19
N SER A 101 20.79 22.69 -21.88
CA SER A 101 19.86 23.59 -21.20
C SER A 101 18.90 24.25 -22.21
N GLY A 102 17.58 24.15 -21.96
CA GLY A 102 16.56 24.82 -22.77
C GLY A 102 15.25 24.03 -22.85
N GLY A 103 14.17 24.57 -22.27
CA GLY A 103 12.87 23.88 -22.23
C GLY A 103 11.94 24.43 -21.15
N GLU A 104 11.58 25.72 -21.23
CA GLU A 104 10.45 26.26 -20.48
C GLU A 104 9.11 25.92 -21.19
N GLU A 105 7.98 26.14 -20.49
CA GLU A 105 6.60 25.99 -20.97
C GLU A 105 6.06 24.56 -21.24
N SER A 106 5.64 23.87 -20.16
CA SER A 106 4.22 23.50 -19.97
C SER A 106 3.98 22.89 -18.58
N SER A 107 2.87 23.23 -17.92
CA SER A 107 2.54 22.74 -16.57
C SER A 107 1.90 21.34 -16.58
N GLY A 108 2.58 20.38 -17.21
CA GLY A 108 2.25 18.96 -17.09
C GLY A 108 2.77 18.36 -15.77
N SER A 109 1.99 17.49 -15.13
CA SER A 109 2.40 16.82 -13.89
C SER A 109 3.51 15.79 -14.14
N THR A 110 4.77 16.17 -13.93
CA THR A 110 5.93 15.30 -14.06
C THR A 110 5.77 14.01 -13.25
N SER A 111 6.00 12.86 -13.87
CA SER A 111 5.89 11.54 -13.24
C SER A 111 6.92 11.34 -12.13
N LYS A 112 6.55 11.70 -10.90
CA LYS A 112 7.35 11.49 -9.69
C LYS A 112 7.56 10.00 -9.43
N SER A 113 8.69 9.63 -8.83
CA SER A 113 9.00 8.24 -8.49
C SER A 113 9.63 8.11 -7.10
N SER A 114 9.19 7.08 -6.37
CA SER A 114 9.47 6.90 -4.94
C SER A 114 9.93 5.46 -4.66
N SER A 115 10.96 5.32 -3.82
CA SER A 115 11.53 4.03 -3.40
C SER A 115 10.70 3.42 -2.28
N VAL A 116 10.08 2.26 -2.53
CA VAL A 116 9.16 1.57 -1.62
C VAL A 116 9.69 0.17 -1.30
N SER A 117 9.82 -0.17 -0.01
CA SER A 117 10.23 -1.52 0.37
C SER A 117 9.05 -2.50 0.41
N THR A 118 9.21 -3.64 -0.27
CA THR A 118 8.26 -4.77 -0.28
C THR A 118 8.97 -6.03 -0.80
N GLY A 119 8.46 -7.22 -0.45
CA GLY A 119 9.01 -8.50 -0.93
C GLY A 119 10.48 -8.76 -0.57
N GLY A 120 11.02 -8.09 0.45
CA GLY A 120 12.43 -8.20 0.86
C GLY A 120 13.42 -7.33 0.08
N GLY A 121 12.94 -6.42 -0.79
CA GLY A 121 13.77 -5.47 -1.52
C GLY A 121 13.22 -4.04 -1.49
N SER A 122 13.78 -3.15 -2.32
CA SER A 122 13.16 -1.88 -2.71
C SER A 122 12.66 -1.97 -4.15
N LYS A 123 11.52 -1.34 -4.44
CA LYS A 123 10.91 -1.22 -5.76
C LYS A 123 10.51 0.23 -6.01
N THR A 124 10.63 0.68 -7.25
CA THR A 124 10.22 2.04 -7.62
C THR A 124 8.72 2.08 -7.89
N ALA A 125 7.98 2.84 -7.07
CA ALA A 125 6.62 3.26 -7.36
C ALA A 125 6.65 4.55 -8.18
N VAL A 126 5.76 4.69 -9.17
CA VAL A 126 5.72 5.83 -10.09
C VAL A 126 4.33 6.43 -10.14
N SER A 127 4.22 7.73 -9.88
CA SER A 127 2.98 8.50 -10.03
C SER A 127 2.57 8.58 -11.50
N TYR A 128 1.29 8.43 -11.80
CA TYR A 128 0.75 8.25 -13.16
C TYR A 128 1.26 7.00 -13.92
N GLY A 129 2.09 6.15 -13.30
CA GLY A 129 2.57 4.90 -13.90
C GLY A 129 1.45 3.90 -14.21
N SER A 130 1.67 3.01 -15.17
CA SER A 130 0.73 1.96 -15.60
C SER A 130 0.50 0.85 -14.57
N GLY A 131 1.46 0.62 -13.68
CA GLY A 131 1.48 -0.52 -12.75
C GLY A 131 1.72 -1.86 -13.44
N GLY A 132 1.12 -2.93 -12.90
CA GLY A 132 1.16 -4.28 -13.44
C GLY A 132 2.43 -5.06 -13.03
N GLY A 133 3.12 -5.61 -14.03
CA GLY A 133 4.19 -6.59 -13.81
C GLY A 133 3.67 -7.96 -13.41
N ASN A 134 4.58 -8.91 -13.17
CA ASN A 134 4.20 -10.28 -12.80
C ASN A 134 3.65 -10.31 -11.37
N SER A 135 2.63 -11.15 -11.13
CA SER A 135 2.26 -11.55 -9.77
C SER A 135 3.32 -12.52 -9.23
N VAL A 136 3.80 -12.29 -8.02
CA VAL A 136 4.82 -13.11 -7.34
C VAL A 136 4.30 -13.56 -5.98
N VAL A 137 4.61 -14.79 -5.57
CA VAL A 137 4.31 -15.27 -4.21
C VAL A 137 5.40 -14.79 -3.25
N ILE A 138 5.02 -14.14 -2.17
CA ILE A 138 5.94 -13.61 -1.15
C ILE A 138 6.71 -14.78 -0.51
N ALA A 139 8.03 -14.69 -0.51
CA ALA A 139 8.93 -15.76 -0.07
C ALA A 139 8.84 -16.05 1.44
N SER A 140 9.15 -17.29 1.81
CA SER A 140 9.27 -17.72 3.22
C SER A 140 10.26 -16.85 4.00
N GLY A 141 9.86 -16.38 5.18
CA GLY A 141 10.69 -15.52 6.03
C GLY A 141 10.50 -14.02 5.79
N GLN A 142 9.65 -13.61 4.85
CA GLN A 142 9.14 -12.25 4.75
C GLN A 142 7.78 -12.12 5.46
N LEU A 143 7.39 -10.89 5.81
CA LEU A 143 6.01 -10.60 6.21
C LEU A 143 5.07 -11.03 5.09
N PHE A 144 3.96 -11.69 5.43
CA PHE A 144 2.96 -12.19 4.48
C PHE A 144 3.42 -13.30 3.51
N ALA A 145 4.47 -14.04 3.87
CA ALA A 145 4.91 -15.23 3.14
C ALA A 145 3.74 -16.14 2.70
N GLY A 146 3.76 -16.56 1.43
CA GLY A 146 2.72 -17.39 0.81
C GLY A 146 1.55 -16.63 0.16
N ARG A 147 1.39 -15.32 0.41
CA ARG A 147 0.41 -14.46 -0.29
C ARG A 147 1.00 -13.91 -1.59
N SER A 148 0.15 -13.48 -2.53
CA SER A 148 0.57 -12.86 -3.78
C SER A 148 0.79 -11.34 -3.65
N GLU A 149 1.82 -10.83 -4.33
CA GLU A 149 2.03 -9.39 -4.58
C GLU A 149 2.21 -9.10 -6.09
N GLY A 150 1.76 -7.93 -6.55
CA GLY A 150 1.91 -7.45 -7.94
C GLY A 150 0.75 -7.76 -8.91
N ASN A 151 0.93 -7.41 -10.19
CA ASN A 151 -0.04 -7.51 -11.30
C ASN A 151 -1.23 -6.50 -11.27
N GLY A 152 -1.37 -5.66 -10.25
CA GLY A 152 -2.36 -4.58 -10.19
C GLY A 152 -2.02 -3.42 -11.13
N THR A 153 -2.91 -3.12 -12.07
CA THR A 153 -2.75 -2.09 -13.11
C THR A 153 -3.53 -0.81 -12.81
N ARG A 154 -3.19 0.31 -13.47
CA ARG A 154 -3.88 1.61 -13.35
C ARG A 154 -5.41 1.50 -13.49
N ALA A 155 -5.89 0.67 -14.41
CA ALA A 155 -7.31 0.44 -14.66
C ALA A 155 -8.06 -0.22 -13.49
N GLN A 156 -7.34 -0.77 -12.51
CA GLN A 156 -7.88 -1.45 -11.32
C GLN A 156 -7.72 -0.62 -10.03
N VAL A 157 -7.21 0.62 -10.14
CA VAL A 157 -6.93 1.47 -8.96
C VAL A 157 -8.21 1.94 -8.28
N PHE A 158 -9.29 2.22 -9.01
CA PHE A 158 -10.56 2.64 -8.41
C PHE A 158 -11.27 1.45 -7.71
N GLY A 159 -11.59 1.63 -6.43
CA GLY A 159 -12.51 0.77 -5.68
C GLY A 159 -13.94 1.33 -5.65
N ASN A 160 -14.61 1.25 -4.51
CA ASN A 160 -15.86 1.96 -4.20
C ASN A 160 -15.83 2.44 -2.73
N GLN A 161 -16.99 2.72 -2.12
CA GLN A 161 -17.14 3.08 -0.71
C GLN A 161 -16.93 1.89 0.26
N THR A 162 -17.09 0.66 -0.21
CA THR A 162 -16.89 -0.54 0.62
C THR A 162 -15.40 -0.81 0.85
N TYR A 163 -14.96 -0.86 2.12
CA TYR A 163 -13.62 -1.33 2.49
C TYR A 163 -13.44 -2.79 2.09
N GLY A 164 -12.34 -3.10 1.40
CA GLY A 164 -12.13 -4.38 0.69
C GLY A 164 -12.25 -4.28 -0.83
N SER A 165 -12.65 -3.12 -1.36
CA SER A 165 -12.74 -2.87 -2.79
C SER A 165 -11.39 -2.50 -3.45
N GLY A 166 -11.39 -2.43 -4.79
CA GLY A 166 -10.19 -2.20 -5.60
C GLY A 166 -9.30 -3.45 -5.76
N TYR A 167 -9.83 -4.64 -5.47
CA TYR A 167 -9.13 -5.92 -5.65
C TYR A 167 -9.52 -6.57 -7.01
N PRO A 168 -8.57 -6.86 -7.91
CA PRO A 168 -8.87 -7.54 -9.17
C PRO A 168 -9.47 -8.94 -8.93
N GLY A 169 -10.69 -9.17 -9.42
CA GLY A 169 -11.35 -10.48 -9.37
C GLY A 169 -11.84 -10.93 -7.99
N VAL A 170 -11.73 -10.10 -6.94
CA VAL A 170 -12.24 -10.42 -5.59
C VAL A 170 -13.33 -9.42 -5.21
N SER A 171 -14.54 -9.92 -4.98
CA SER A 171 -15.68 -9.15 -4.50
C SER A 171 -15.82 -9.23 -2.98
N GLY A 172 -16.81 -8.51 -2.44
CA GLY A 172 -17.14 -8.54 -1.02
C GLY A 172 -16.22 -7.71 -0.12
N ARG A 173 -16.58 -7.68 1.16
CA ARG A 173 -16.16 -6.72 2.19
C ARG A 173 -14.89 -7.18 2.94
N GLY A 174 -14.15 -6.23 3.50
CA GLY A 174 -12.91 -6.44 4.25
C GLY A 174 -11.72 -6.91 3.42
N VAL A 175 -10.55 -7.04 4.05
CA VAL A 175 -9.27 -7.33 3.35
C VAL A 175 -8.56 -8.59 3.83
N ALA A 176 -9.06 -9.26 4.88
CA ALA A 176 -8.40 -10.38 5.54
C ALA A 176 -7.90 -11.45 4.55
N GLY A 177 -6.63 -11.84 4.65
CA GLY A 177 -6.01 -12.89 3.82
C GLY A 177 -5.75 -12.55 2.34
N ARG A 178 -6.34 -11.49 1.76
CA ARG A 178 -6.41 -11.24 0.29
C ARG A 178 -5.10 -11.09 -0.52
N GLY A 179 -4.00 -10.61 0.06
CA GLY A 179 -2.78 -10.30 -0.70
C GLY A 179 -2.74 -8.87 -1.25
N PHE A 180 -1.82 -8.60 -2.17
CA PHE A 180 -1.35 -7.23 -2.48
C PHE A 180 -1.18 -6.98 -3.98
N PRO A 181 -2.26 -6.82 -4.78
CA PRO A 181 -2.14 -6.61 -6.22
C PRO A 181 -1.25 -5.40 -6.58
N PHE A 182 -1.19 -4.38 -5.73
CA PHE A 182 -0.35 -3.20 -5.93
C PHE A 182 0.91 -3.16 -5.05
N TYR A 183 1.29 -4.26 -4.40
CA TYR A 183 2.31 -4.38 -3.35
C TYR A 183 2.00 -3.64 -2.03
N PHE A 184 1.39 -2.46 -2.08
CA PHE A 184 0.98 -1.69 -0.90
C PHE A 184 -0.06 -2.45 -0.05
N TRP A 185 0.05 -2.32 1.27
CA TRP A 185 -0.86 -2.96 2.22
C TRP A 185 -2.11 -2.12 2.44
N PRO A 186 -3.28 -2.73 2.70
CA PRO A 186 -4.48 -2.02 3.11
C PRO A 186 -4.28 -1.08 4.30
N LEU A 187 -5.08 -0.02 4.32
CA LEU A 187 -5.29 0.82 5.51
C LEU A 187 -5.79 -0.04 6.67
N SER A 188 -5.45 0.33 7.90
CA SER A 188 -6.02 -0.31 9.10
C SER A 188 -6.76 0.69 9.99
N PHE A 189 -7.85 0.22 10.60
CA PHE A 189 -8.72 1.01 11.47
C PHE A 189 -8.92 0.27 12.79
N SER A 190 -8.69 0.92 13.95
CA SER A 190 -8.99 0.32 15.26
C SER A 190 -10.44 0.59 15.66
N VAL A 191 -11.38 -0.08 15.00
CA VAL A 191 -12.78 -0.04 15.45
C VAL A 191 -12.92 -0.74 16.81
N ALA A 192 -13.63 -0.12 17.74
CA ALA A 192 -13.95 -0.73 19.03
C ALA A 192 -14.85 -1.96 18.80
N VAL A 193 -14.35 -3.15 19.15
CA VAL A 193 -14.98 -4.45 18.80
C VAL A 193 -16.19 -4.74 19.71
N GLY A 194 -17.27 -3.96 19.51
CA GLY A 194 -18.55 -4.08 20.24
C GLY A 194 -19.67 -4.80 19.48
N GLY A 195 -19.51 -5.00 18.17
CA GLY A 195 -20.43 -5.75 17.31
C GLY A 195 -19.66 -6.66 16.36
N SER A 196 -20.19 -7.86 16.09
CA SER A 196 -19.55 -8.88 15.23
C SER A 196 -19.32 -8.39 13.81
N ASP A 197 -20.27 -7.62 13.27
CA ASP A 197 -20.43 -7.44 11.84
C ASP A 197 -19.46 -6.39 11.27
N ALA A 198 -18.83 -5.61 12.15
CA ALA A 198 -17.79 -4.62 11.84
C ALA A 198 -16.35 -5.16 12.02
N ALA A 199 -16.18 -6.41 12.48
CA ALA A 199 -14.86 -6.95 12.84
C ALA A 199 -13.83 -6.94 11.68
N TYR A 200 -14.32 -6.97 10.43
CA TYR A 200 -13.51 -6.91 9.22
C TYR A 200 -12.75 -5.58 9.02
N LEU A 201 -13.15 -4.50 9.71
CA LEU A 201 -12.45 -3.20 9.69
C LEU A 201 -11.19 -3.24 10.56
N ASN A 202 -11.18 -4.08 11.61
CA ASN A 202 -10.05 -4.23 12.52
C ASN A 202 -8.96 -5.10 11.89
N SER A 203 -8.26 -4.51 10.93
CA SER A 203 -7.17 -5.12 10.16
C SER A 203 -5.80 -5.07 10.86
N SER A 204 -5.69 -4.43 12.03
CA SER A 204 -4.41 -4.25 12.74
C SER A 204 -3.76 -5.56 13.19
N PRO A 205 -4.49 -6.63 13.56
CA PRO A 205 -3.90 -7.94 13.84
C PRO A 205 -3.21 -8.61 12.63
N GLU A 206 -3.58 -8.26 11.40
CA GLU A 206 -2.97 -8.80 10.18
C GLU A 206 -1.92 -7.84 9.61
N TYR A 207 -2.24 -6.55 9.46
CA TYR A 207 -1.40 -5.57 8.76
C TYR A 207 -0.59 -4.64 9.67
N GLY A 208 -0.72 -4.82 10.99
CA GLY A 208 -0.15 -3.94 12.00
C GLY A 208 -0.89 -2.60 12.11
N HIS A 209 -0.55 -1.85 13.16
CA HIS A 209 -1.12 -0.53 13.44
C HIS A 209 -0.72 0.54 12.39
N ALA A 210 -1.29 1.73 12.54
CA ALA A 210 -1.05 2.88 11.67
C ALA A 210 0.42 3.37 11.70
N ASP A 211 1.07 3.26 12.85
CA ASP A 211 2.47 3.62 13.10
C ASP A 211 3.49 2.58 12.63
N ASN A 212 3.04 1.47 12.02
CA ASN A 212 3.90 0.39 11.54
C ASN A 212 4.77 0.84 10.35
N SER A 213 6.03 1.21 10.63
CA SER A 213 6.99 1.64 9.61
C SER A 213 7.46 0.54 8.66
N SER A 214 7.10 -0.73 8.88
CA SER A 214 7.35 -1.83 7.92
C SER A 214 6.37 -1.84 6.75
N ARG A 215 5.30 -1.01 6.78
CA ARG A 215 4.38 -0.81 5.67
C ARG A 215 5.13 -0.29 4.42
N PRO A 216 4.83 -0.78 3.20
CA PRO A 216 5.31 -0.19 1.96
C PRO A 216 4.94 1.28 1.90
N GLY A 217 5.96 2.15 1.89
CA GLY A 217 5.80 3.61 1.92
C GLY A 217 5.76 4.24 3.31
N GLY A 218 5.92 3.44 4.37
CA GLY A 218 6.00 3.89 5.77
C GLY A 218 4.65 4.01 6.46
N VAL A 219 4.66 4.69 7.61
CA VAL A 219 3.49 4.86 8.49
C VAL A 219 2.30 5.52 7.77
N MET A 220 1.10 5.22 8.23
CA MET A 220 -0.12 5.86 7.72
C MET A 220 -0.19 7.32 8.16
N ILE A 221 -0.46 8.23 7.22
CA ILE A 221 -0.63 9.66 7.46
C ILE A 221 -1.84 10.19 6.69
N SER A 222 -2.37 11.35 7.11
CA SER A 222 -3.52 12.00 6.49
C SER A 222 -3.26 13.48 6.21
N ALA A 223 -3.69 13.93 5.03
CA ALA A 223 -3.65 15.32 4.58
C ALA A 223 -5.06 15.82 4.30
N SER A 224 -5.35 17.06 4.67
CA SER A 224 -6.66 17.69 4.53
C SER A 224 -6.67 18.79 3.46
N PHE A 225 -7.64 18.73 2.56
CA PHE A 225 -7.89 19.72 1.51
C PHE A 225 -9.27 20.34 1.74
N GLN A 226 -9.45 21.64 1.56
CA GLN A 226 -10.75 22.30 1.78
C GLN A 226 -11.18 23.05 0.52
N SER A 227 -12.43 22.85 0.10
CA SER A 227 -12.91 23.47 -1.14
C SER A 227 -13.01 24.99 -1.07
N ASN A 228 -12.97 25.61 -2.25
CA ASN A 228 -12.99 27.05 -2.46
C ASN A 228 -14.43 27.61 -2.35
N GLY A 229 -15.02 27.54 -1.16
CA GLY A 229 -16.39 27.99 -0.89
C GLY A 229 -16.59 28.55 0.52
N THR A 230 -17.65 29.34 0.72
CA THR A 230 -17.96 30.02 2.00
C THR A 230 -18.22 29.06 3.16
N ASN A 231 -18.70 27.85 2.87
CA ASN A 231 -18.76 26.71 3.79
C ASN A 231 -17.95 25.53 3.20
N GLY A 232 -16.71 25.80 2.79
CA GLY A 232 -15.88 24.87 2.01
C GLY A 232 -15.77 23.50 2.66
N THR A 233 -16.07 22.45 1.90
CA THR A 233 -16.06 21.06 2.39
C THR A 233 -14.62 20.64 2.67
N VAL A 234 -14.35 20.01 3.82
CA VAL A 234 -13.05 19.42 4.13
C VAL A 234 -13.02 17.97 3.66
N PHE A 235 -12.11 17.68 2.75
CA PHE A 235 -11.76 16.36 2.27
C PHE A 235 -10.46 15.91 2.94
N ARG A 236 -10.31 14.61 3.22
CA ARG A 236 -9.03 14.04 3.69
C ARG A 236 -8.63 12.84 2.87
N ILE A 237 -7.35 12.77 2.53
CA ILE A 237 -6.73 11.53 2.05
C ILE A 237 -6.09 10.79 3.21
N LEU A 238 -6.04 9.46 3.12
CA LEU A 238 -5.35 8.57 4.06
C LEU A 238 -4.62 7.49 3.26
N ALA A 239 -3.30 7.41 3.41
CA ALA A 239 -2.42 6.41 2.79
C ALA A 239 -1.13 6.24 3.60
N ASP A 240 -0.18 5.43 3.10
CA ASP A 240 1.21 5.46 3.54
C ASP A 240 1.87 6.85 3.30
N ASN A 241 2.97 7.12 4.00
CA ASN A 241 3.66 8.41 3.97
C ASN A 241 4.12 8.80 2.55
N THR A 242 4.79 7.91 1.82
CA THR A 242 5.25 8.19 0.44
C THR A 242 4.08 8.47 -0.51
N THR A 243 3.02 7.67 -0.45
CA THR A 243 1.84 7.85 -1.30
C THR A 243 1.09 9.12 -0.96
N THR A 244 0.99 9.48 0.32
CA THR A 244 0.30 10.72 0.72
C THR A 244 1.08 11.94 0.25
N THR A 245 2.40 11.95 0.39
CA THR A 245 3.25 13.06 -0.10
C THR A 245 3.28 13.15 -1.62
N ASP A 246 3.33 12.03 -2.35
CA ASP A 246 3.23 12.00 -3.81
C ASP A 246 1.85 12.43 -4.33
N LEU A 247 0.77 12.16 -3.57
CA LEU A 247 -0.59 12.61 -3.89
C LEU A 247 -0.81 14.09 -3.55
N ILE A 248 -0.19 14.64 -2.51
CA ILE A 248 -0.26 16.08 -2.21
C ILE A 248 0.24 16.89 -3.41
N ASP A 249 1.42 16.57 -3.95
CA ASP A 249 2.00 17.27 -5.11
C ASP A 249 1.05 17.22 -6.32
N ALA A 250 0.48 16.04 -6.61
CA ALA A 250 -0.47 15.86 -7.71
C ALA A 250 -1.78 16.63 -7.51
N ILE A 251 -2.34 16.63 -6.28
CA ILE A 251 -3.59 17.32 -5.94
C ILE A 251 -3.39 18.84 -6.01
N LEU A 252 -2.27 19.37 -5.55
CA LEU A 252 -1.99 20.81 -5.65
C LEU A 252 -1.76 21.24 -7.12
N ALA A 253 -1.12 20.40 -7.94
CA ALA A 253 -0.94 20.66 -9.35
C ALA A 253 -2.26 20.68 -10.16
N ASN A 254 -3.19 19.76 -9.87
CA ASN A 254 -4.41 19.57 -10.69
C ASN A 254 -5.65 20.27 -10.11
N CYS A 255 -5.79 20.37 -8.78
CA CYS A 255 -7.03 20.79 -8.12
C CYS A 255 -6.95 22.13 -7.38
N SER A 256 -5.81 22.83 -7.39
CA SER A 256 -5.62 24.09 -6.65
C SER A 256 -6.68 25.17 -6.93
N ALA A 257 -7.24 25.25 -8.14
CA ALA A 257 -8.34 26.17 -8.47
C ALA A 257 -9.63 25.90 -7.67
N SER A 258 -9.87 24.65 -7.29
CA SER A 258 -11.04 24.21 -6.50
C SER A 258 -10.77 24.21 -4.99
N LEU A 259 -9.52 24.48 -4.56
CA LEU A 259 -9.11 24.47 -3.15
C LEU A 259 -8.93 25.88 -2.60
N ASN A 260 -9.18 26.05 -1.30
CA ASN A 260 -8.90 27.33 -0.65
C ASN A 260 -7.40 27.47 -0.29
N ASN A 261 -6.90 28.71 -0.30
CA ASN A 261 -5.47 29.00 -0.12
C ASN A 261 -4.90 28.53 1.25
N ALA A 262 -5.75 28.46 2.28
CA ALA A 262 -5.36 27.92 3.59
C ALA A 262 -5.06 26.42 3.51
N SER A 263 -5.89 25.64 2.78
CA SER A 263 -5.67 24.20 2.61
C SER A 263 -4.51 23.87 1.66
N ILE A 264 -4.27 24.69 0.63
CA ILE A 264 -3.04 24.61 -0.20
C ILE A 264 -1.79 24.74 0.69
N SER A 265 -1.82 25.65 1.66
CA SER A 265 -0.73 25.84 2.62
C SER A 265 -0.62 24.69 3.64
N ALA A 266 -1.76 24.20 4.15
CA ALA A 266 -1.82 23.13 5.15
C ALA A 266 -1.49 21.74 4.60
N ALA A 267 -1.73 21.48 3.31
CA ALA A 267 -1.45 20.20 2.66
C ALA A 267 0.05 19.80 2.75
N GLY A 268 0.96 20.79 2.76
CA GLY A 268 2.39 20.57 2.98
C GLY A 268 2.78 20.17 4.41
N SER A 269 1.82 19.98 5.32
CA SER A 269 2.04 19.52 6.70
C SER A 269 1.06 18.39 7.07
N PRO A 270 1.17 17.21 6.43
CA PRO A 270 0.30 16.07 6.72
C PRO A 270 0.52 15.54 8.15
N THR A 271 -0.54 14.99 8.73
CA THR A 271 -0.60 14.53 10.12
C THR A 271 -0.50 13.01 10.22
N SER A 272 0.23 12.49 11.20
CA SER A 272 0.28 11.04 11.45
C SER A 272 -1.09 10.48 11.79
N TYR A 273 -1.48 9.35 11.19
CA TYR A 273 -2.77 8.74 11.47
C TYR A 273 -2.72 8.01 12.82
N ASN A 274 -3.60 8.41 13.75
CA ASN A 274 -3.84 7.75 15.02
C ASN A 274 -5.24 7.13 15.00
N ASP A 275 -5.27 5.80 14.94
CA ASP A 275 -6.48 4.97 14.88
C ASP A 275 -7.39 5.15 16.12
N SER A 276 -6.81 5.56 17.25
CA SER A 276 -7.48 5.77 18.53
C SER A 276 -8.09 7.18 18.69
N SER A 277 -8.11 8.01 17.63
CA SER A 277 -8.67 9.36 17.66
C SER A 277 -9.96 9.47 16.85
N THR A 278 -11.01 10.04 17.44
CA THR A 278 -12.39 9.99 16.90
C THR A 278 -12.91 11.29 16.28
N SER A 279 -12.08 12.34 16.22
CA SER A 279 -12.58 13.73 16.00
C SER A 279 -11.78 14.59 15.03
N SER A 280 -10.59 14.15 14.58
CA SER A 280 -9.67 14.97 13.78
C SER A 280 -8.98 14.22 12.64
N LEU A 281 -9.30 12.93 12.47
CA LEU A 281 -8.72 12.03 11.49
C LEU A 281 -9.83 11.14 10.91
N PRO A 282 -9.69 10.71 9.64
CA PRO A 282 -10.80 10.08 8.93
C PRO A 282 -11.15 8.69 9.49
N GLN A 283 -12.41 8.54 9.88
CA GLN A 283 -13.00 7.27 10.32
C GLN A 283 -13.51 6.45 9.12
N PRO A 284 -13.72 5.12 9.26
CA PRO A 284 -14.24 4.27 8.18
C PRO A 284 -15.52 4.80 7.53
N GLU A 285 -16.48 5.25 8.34
CA GLU A 285 -17.78 5.80 7.91
C GLU A 285 -17.68 7.16 7.20
N GLN A 286 -16.50 7.81 7.21
CA GLN A 286 -16.28 9.08 6.51
C GLN A 286 -15.69 8.89 5.11
N ILE A 287 -15.34 7.66 4.73
CA ILE A 287 -14.67 7.36 3.45
C ILE A 287 -15.70 7.30 2.32
N VAL A 288 -15.50 8.15 1.32
CA VAL A 288 -16.36 8.25 0.13
C VAL A 288 -15.82 7.49 -1.06
N GLN A 289 -14.55 7.06 -1.03
CA GLN A 289 -13.91 6.26 -2.09
C GLN A 289 -12.61 5.60 -1.59
N TYR A 290 -12.47 4.29 -1.76
CA TYR A 290 -11.20 3.57 -1.62
C TYR A 290 -10.48 3.42 -2.97
N TYR A 291 -9.15 3.33 -2.93
CA TYR A 291 -8.31 3.08 -4.12
C TYR A 291 -7.20 2.08 -3.80
N ARG A 292 -6.57 1.56 -4.88
CA ARG A 292 -5.36 0.72 -4.85
C ARG A 292 -5.51 -0.45 -3.87
N ALA A 293 -6.56 -1.25 -4.04
CA ALA A 293 -6.93 -2.36 -3.14
C ALA A 293 -7.08 -1.94 -1.66
N SER A 294 -7.83 -0.86 -1.41
CA SER A 294 -8.07 -0.30 -0.06
C SER A 294 -6.79 0.10 0.71
N SER A 295 -5.70 0.46 0.00
CA SER A 295 -4.47 1.03 0.57
C SER A 295 -4.38 2.56 0.48
N ILE A 296 -5.40 3.19 -0.11
CA ILE A 296 -5.62 4.64 -0.15
C ILE A 296 -7.11 4.86 0.07
N ALA A 297 -7.48 5.92 0.79
CA ALA A 297 -8.87 6.37 0.93
C ALA A 297 -8.99 7.88 0.74
N LEU A 298 -10.11 8.31 0.16
CA LEU A 298 -10.61 9.68 0.16
C LEU A 298 -11.86 9.74 1.05
N SER A 299 -11.94 10.75 1.90
CA SER A 299 -12.98 10.92 2.92
C SER A 299 -13.45 12.36 3.01
N VAL A 300 -14.62 12.57 3.62
CA VAL A 300 -15.29 13.87 3.75
C VAL A 300 -15.67 14.11 5.20
N ASP A 301 -15.20 15.22 5.79
CA ASP A 301 -15.59 15.61 7.15
C ASP A 301 -17.08 15.91 7.20
N GLY A 302 -17.80 15.27 8.12
CA GLY A 302 -19.25 15.39 8.26
C GLY A 302 -20.08 14.44 7.39
N TYR A 303 -19.45 13.66 6.49
CA TYR A 303 -20.07 12.45 5.95
C TYR A 303 -20.11 11.36 7.05
N ASN A 304 -21.11 10.47 7.01
CA ASN A 304 -21.27 9.37 7.96
C ASN A 304 -22.11 8.25 7.35
N ASP A 305 -21.41 7.22 6.85
CA ASP A 305 -21.99 6.00 6.32
C ASP A 305 -22.07 4.89 7.37
N THR A 306 -23.21 4.80 8.04
CA THR A 306 -23.46 3.75 9.03
C THR A 306 -23.62 2.34 8.44
N SER A 307 -23.72 2.18 7.10
CA SER A 307 -23.82 0.86 6.44
C SER A 307 -22.56 0.01 6.65
N ILE A 308 -21.42 0.66 6.91
CA ILE A 308 -20.13 0.03 7.19
C ILE A 308 -20.13 -0.77 8.52
N PHE A 309 -21.11 -0.50 9.40
CA PHE A 309 -21.34 -1.25 10.64
C PHE A 309 -22.50 -2.24 10.55
N GLN A 310 -23.21 -2.31 9.41
CA GLN A 310 -24.30 -3.26 9.14
C GLN A 310 -23.79 -4.51 8.41
N ALA A 311 -24.68 -5.47 8.17
CA ALA A 311 -24.38 -6.67 7.38
C ALA A 311 -23.90 -6.34 5.95
N GLU A 312 -23.10 -7.23 5.38
CA GLU A 312 -22.63 -7.15 3.99
C GLU A 312 -23.81 -7.14 3.00
N GLY A 313 -23.71 -6.31 1.96
CA GLY A 313 -24.80 -6.09 1.00
C GLY A 313 -25.80 -5.00 1.42
N THR A 314 -25.67 -4.42 2.61
CA THR A 314 -26.33 -3.13 2.93
C THR A 314 -25.81 -2.05 1.97
N PRO A 315 -26.68 -1.28 1.28
CA PRO A 315 -26.24 -0.20 0.40
C PRO A 315 -25.49 0.91 1.16
N ASP A 316 -24.42 1.41 0.56
CA ASP A 316 -23.68 2.58 1.01
C ASP A 316 -24.59 3.84 0.97
N VAL A 317 -24.33 4.85 1.81
CA VAL A 317 -25.13 6.07 1.91
C VAL A 317 -24.87 7.01 0.73
N SER A 318 -25.90 7.70 0.24
CA SER A 318 -25.73 8.70 -0.82
C SER A 318 -24.95 9.91 -0.31
N ILE A 319 -23.83 10.26 -0.96
CA ILE A 319 -23.05 11.47 -0.64
C ILE A 319 -23.97 12.71 -0.64
N PRO A 320 -24.03 13.50 0.45
CA PRO A 320 -24.91 14.65 0.55
C PRO A 320 -24.63 15.72 -0.52
N SER A 321 -25.68 16.34 -1.06
CA SER A 321 -25.57 17.44 -2.04
C SER A 321 -25.00 18.75 -1.46
N THR A 322 -24.58 18.75 -0.19
CA THR A 322 -23.81 19.82 0.45
C THR A 322 -22.30 19.66 0.23
N VAL A 323 -21.85 18.49 -0.22
CA VAL A 323 -20.45 18.21 -0.57
C VAL A 323 -20.11 18.89 -1.90
N ASP A 324 -18.95 19.54 -1.93
CA ASP A 324 -18.42 20.20 -3.13
C ASP A 324 -18.08 19.17 -4.23
N ALA A 325 -19.03 18.90 -5.13
CA ALA A 325 -18.92 17.86 -6.15
C ALA A 325 -17.77 18.11 -7.15
N THR A 326 -17.47 19.37 -7.46
CA THR A 326 -16.37 19.77 -8.35
C THR A 326 -15.02 19.44 -7.72
N THR A 327 -14.85 19.75 -6.44
CA THR A 327 -13.64 19.41 -5.68
C THR A 327 -13.52 17.91 -5.47
N LEU A 328 -14.64 17.23 -5.17
CA LEU A 328 -14.70 15.78 -5.01
C LEU A 328 -14.27 15.04 -6.28
N ASP A 329 -14.80 15.41 -7.45
CA ASP A 329 -14.40 14.78 -8.71
C ASP A 329 -12.93 15.05 -9.02
N CYS A 330 -12.46 16.31 -8.91
CA CYS A 330 -11.05 16.61 -9.14
C CYS A 330 -10.11 15.77 -8.26
N LEU A 331 -10.42 15.66 -6.96
CA LEU A 331 -9.67 14.81 -6.04
C LEU A 331 -9.75 13.33 -6.44
N ASN A 332 -10.94 12.82 -6.79
CA ASN A 332 -11.16 11.43 -7.17
C ASN A 332 -10.38 11.03 -8.43
N GLN A 333 -10.52 11.81 -9.50
CA GLN A 333 -9.77 11.60 -10.75
C GLN A 333 -8.26 11.70 -10.50
N THR A 334 -7.82 12.73 -9.78
CA THR A 334 -6.39 12.95 -9.51
C THR A 334 -5.80 11.82 -8.68
N ILE A 335 -6.48 11.33 -7.64
CA ILE A 335 -5.98 10.21 -6.82
C ILE A 335 -5.91 8.92 -7.65
N GLY A 336 -6.96 8.57 -8.40
CA GLY A 336 -6.98 7.37 -9.22
C GLY A 336 -5.92 7.36 -10.33
N LEU A 337 -5.70 8.51 -10.98
CA LEU A 337 -4.68 8.67 -12.02
C LEU A 337 -3.26 8.79 -11.44
N ALA A 338 -3.06 9.56 -10.38
CA ALA A 338 -1.72 9.88 -9.86
C ALA A 338 -1.15 8.84 -8.90
N ALA A 339 -1.97 8.08 -8.16
CA ALA A 339 -1.51 7.17 -7.09
C ALA A 339 -0.27 6.35 -7.49
N PRO A 340 0.83 6.35 -6.73
CA PRO A 340 2.06 5.65 -7.10
C PRO A 340 1.84 4.15 -7.26
N LEU A 341 2.25 3.62 -8.42
CA LEU A 341 2.21 2.20 -8.75
C LEU A 341 3.61 1.67 -9.09
N ILE A 342 3.93 0.48 -8.60
CA ILE A 342 5.13 -0.26 -9.00
C ILE A 342 4.83 -0.98 -10.32
N GLY A 343 5.62 -0.70 -11.35
CA GLY A 343 5.48 -1.32 -12.67
C GLY A 343 6.26 -2.63 -12.84
N GLY A 344 5.97 -3.35 -13.92
CA GLY A 344 6.87 -4.39 -14.43
C GLY A 344 8.14 -3.78 -15.06
N VAL A 345 9.20 -4.57 -15.17
CA VAL A 345 10.55 -4.15 -15.63
C VAL A 345 10.64 -3.83 -17.15
N GLY A 346 9.54 -3.39 -17.77
CA GLY A 346 9.43 -3.08 -19.19
C GLY A 346 8.54 -1.87 -19.53
N SER A 347 7.94 -1.20 -18.55
CA SER A 347 7.00 -0.09 -18.81
C SER A 347 7.66 1.28 -19.04
N GLN A 348 8.99 1.38 -18.98
CA GLN A 348 9.73 2.63 -19.28
C GLN A 348 9.71 3.02 -20.78
N TRP A 349 9.23 2.13 -21.66
CA TRP A 349 9.13 2.38 -23.11
C TRP A 349 7.70 2.25 -23.63
N ALA A 350 6.72 2.73 -22.85
CA ALA A 350 5.41 3.12 -23.39
C ALA A 350 5.58 4.43 -24.19
N ALA A 351 6.16 4.33 -25.38
CA ALA A 351 6.43 5.47 -26.24
C ALA A 351 5.14 6.24 -26.60
N ILE A 352 5.30 7.55 -26.81
CA ILE A 352 4.27 8.47 -27.32
C ILE A 352 3.57 7.81 -28.53
N PRO A 353 2.23 7.89 -28.67
CA PRO A 353 1.54 7.32 -29.83
C PRO A 353 2.07 7.96 -31.13
N ASN A 354 2.83 7.19 -31.91
CA ASN A 354 3.70 7.63 -33.01
C ASN A 354 2.99 8.21 -34.26
N ASN A 355 1.72 8.61 -34.15
CA ASN A 355 0.88 9.03 -35.28
C ASN A 355 0.88 10.54 -35.58
N MET A 356 1.65 11.37 -34.85
CA MET A 356 1.72 12.82 -35.12
C MET A 356 3.03 13.29 -35.78
N GLY A 357 4.06 12.43 -35.88
CA GLY A 357 5.37 12.83 -36.46
C GLY A 357 5.40 12.99 -37.99
N LEU A 358 4.53 12.28 -38.73
CA LEU A 358 4.63 12.21 -40.20
C LEU A 358 4.01 13.39 -40.95
N LEU A 359 3.03 14.11 -40.38
CA LEU A 359 2.38 15.22 -41.07
C LEU A 359 3.28 16.46 -41.21
N GLY A 360 4.19 16.70 -40.27
CA GLY A 360 5.13 17.82 -40.33
C GLY A 360 6.17 17.68 -41.45
N LEU A 361 6.68 16.46 -41.69
CA LEU A 361 7.69 16.20 -42.72
C LEU A 361 7.14 16.34 -44.14
N VAL A 362 5.88 15.95 -44.37
CA VAL A 362 5.20 16.15 -45.67
C VAL A 362 5.04 17.65 -45.97
N TRP A 363 4.75 18.47 -44.97
CA TRP A 363 4.56 19.92 -45.16
C TRP A 363 5.87 20.65 -45.49
N LEU A 364 6.96 20.30 -44.80
CA LEU A 364 8.29 20.84 -45.09
C LEU A 364 8.82 20.40 -46.47
N GLY A 365 8.59 19.14 -46.85
CA GLY A 365 8.97 18.63 -48.17
C GLY A 365 8.27 19.37 -49.32
N TRP A 366 7.01 19.77 -49.14
CA TRP A 366 6.26 20.51 -50.17
C TRP A 366 6.76 21.94 -50.36
N PHE A 367 7.16 22.62 -49.27
CA PHE A 367 7.76 23.96 -49.33
C PHE A 367 9.10 23.96 -50.09
N PHE A 368 9.95 22.94 -49.89
CA PHE A 368 11.23 22.81 -50.59
C PHE A 368 11.12 22.42 -52.08
N THR A 369 9.90 22.18 -52.58
CA THR A 369 9.63 21.91 -54.02
C THR A 369 8.96 23.06 -54.76
N LEU A 370 8.86 24.24 -54.13
CA LEU A 370 8.21 25.45 -54.68
C LEU A 370 9.10 26.71 -54.62
N MET A 371 10.42 26.52 -54.54
CA MET A 371 11.48 27.51 -54.81
C MET A 371 12.43 27.00 -55.89
#